data_AF-A0A6C0LT65-F1
#
_entry.id   AF-A0A6C0LT65-F1
#
_cell.length_a   1.000
_cell.length_b   1.000
_cell.length_c   1.000
_cell.angle_alpha   90.00
_cell.angle_beta   90.00
_cell.angle_gamma   90.00
#
_symmetry.space_group_name_H-M   'P 1'
#
loop_
_entity.id
_entity.type
_entity.pdbx_description
1 polymer ?
#
loop_
_entity_poly.entity_id
_entity_poly.type
_entity_poly.pdbx_seq_one_letter_code
_entity_poly.pdbx_strand_id
1 'polypeptide(L)'
;MSIQLQIKERESIKLEITRNNQTNKQLRKRLNTIEEEIKEYIDQQKQDGVKYEDSSFMIEYKTSYKRKCKKEKESDTIRLLHDLGISDGKDAYKTIQNIQVGEPVEISKLKVIKYKSKNS
;
A
#
# COMPACT_ATOMS: atom_id res chain seq x y z
N MET A 1 -21.06 -13.72 26.92
CA MET A 1 -19.61 -13.48 26.80
C MET A 1 -19.26 -12.21 27.56
N SER A 2 -18.15 -12.18 28.31
CA SER A 2 -17.73 -11.00 29.09
C SER A 2 -16.91 -10.04 28.22
N ILE A 3 -17.14 -8.72 28.35
CA ILE A 3 -16.36 -7.67 27.68
C ILE A 3 -14.85 -7.79 27.96
N GLN A 4 -14.49 -8.29 29.14
CA GLN A 4 -13.10 -8.53 29.52
C GLN A 4 -12.45 -9.63 28.66
N LEU A 5 -13.21 -10.67 28.30
CA LEU A 5 -12.72 -11.72 27.39
C LEU A 5 -12.53 -11.16 25.98
N GLN A 6 -13.46 -10.35 25.50
CA GLN A 6 -13.36 -9.71 24.18
C GLN A 6 -12.15 -8.74 24.11
N ILE A 7 -11.85 -8.01 25.19
CA ILE A 7 -10.66 -7.15 25.26
C ILE A 7 -9.38 -7.98 25.22
N LYS A 8 -9.31 -9.08 25.97
CA LYS A 8 -8.15 -10.00 25.96
C LYS A 8 -7.95 -10.65 24.60
N GLU A 9 -9.02 -11.14 24.01
CA GLU A 9 -9.03 -11.73 22.66
C GLU A 9 -8.55 -10.72 21.62
N ARG A 10 -9.05 -9.47 21.66
CA ARG A 10 -8.60 -8.40 20.76
C ARG A 10 -7.10 -8.15 20.85
N GLU A 11 -6.53 -8.08 22.05
CA GLU A 11 -5.08 -7.89 22.21
C GLU A 11 -4.29 -9.12 21.73
N SER A 12 -4.81 -10.34 21.96
CA SER A 12 -4.22 -11.59 21.43
C SER A 12 -4.16 -11.58 19.90
N ILE A 13 -5.30 -11.32 19.24
CA ILE A 13 -5.40 -11.22 17.78
C ILE A 13 -4.44 -10.16 17.25
N LYS A 14 -4.34 -9.01 17.90
CA LYS A 14 -3.43 -7.94 17.48
C LYS A 14 -1.96 -8.35 17.55
N LEU A 15 -1.56 -9.06 18.60
CA LEU A 15 -0.20 -9.59 18.73
C LEU A 15 0.10 -10.61 17.64
N GLU A 16 -0.85 -11.50 17.35
CA GLU A 16 -0.70 -12.51 16.30
C GLU A 16 -0.61 -11.88 14.91
N ILE A 17 -1.45 -10.89 14.59
CA ILE A 17 -1.34 -10.11 13.34
C ILE A 17 0.06 -9.49 13.21
N THR A 18 0.60 -8.96 14.31
CA THR A 18 1.92 -8.33 14.29
C THR A 18 3.02 -9.35 14.00
N ARG A 19 2.97 -10.53 14.63
CA ARG A 19 3.89 -11.64 14.37
C ARG A 19 3.79 -12.12 12.92
N ASN A 20 2.57 -12.38 12.44
CA ASN A 20 2.33 -12.84 11.08
C ASN A 20 2.82 -11.83 10.04
N ASN A 21 2.65 -10.53 10.30
CA ASN A 21 3.19 -9.49 9.42
C ASN A 21 4.71 -9.51 9.34
N GLN A 22 5.42 -9.79 10.44
CA GLN A 22 6.87 -9.92 10.44
C GLN A 22 7.33 -11.14 9.64
N THR A 23 6.70 -12.30 9.88
CA THR A 23 6.97 -13.52 9.12
C THR A 23 6.70 -13.33 7.64
N ASN A 24 5.54 -12.78 7.28
CA ASN A 24 5.18 -12.49 5.89
C ASN A 24 6.15 -11.53 5.22
N LYS A 25 6.68 -10.54 5.94
CA LYS A 25 7.72 -9.63 5.42
C LYS A 25 8.99 -10.41 5.05
N GLN A 26 9.43 -11.33 5.91
CA GLN A 26 10.62 -12.15 5.65
C GLN A 26 10.39 -13.11 4.48
N LEU A 27 9.24 -13.78 4.44
CA LEU A 27 8.88 -14.70 3.35
C LEU A 27 8.81 -13.98 2.00
N ARG A 28 8.17 -12.80 1.94
CA ARG A 28 8.13 -11.98 0.73
C ARG A 28 9.53 -11.56 0.27
N LYS A 29 10.40 -11.19 1.22
CA LYS A 29 11.79 -10.85 0.88
C LYS A 29 12.51 -12.06 0.27
N ARG A 30 12.38 -13.25 0.90
CA ARG A 30 13.04 -14.46 0.40
C ARG A 30 12.48 -14.89 -0.96
N LEU A 31 11.17 -14.81 -1.15
CA LEU A 31 10.52 -15.10 -2.43
C LEU A 31 11.08 -14.20 -3.54
N ASN A 32 11.12 -12.88 -3.33
CA ASN A 32 11.68 -11.96 -4.31
C ASN A 32 13.14 -12.28 -4.64
N THR A 33 13.96 -12.61 -3.63
CA THR A 33 15.35 -13.01 -3.87
C THR A 33 15.44 -14.28 -4.71
N ILE A 34 14.59 -15.29 -4.46
CA ILE A 34 14.57 -16.52 -5.27
C ILE A 34 14.09 -16.21 -6.71
N GLU A 35 13.09 -15.35 -6.88
CA GLU A 35 12.61 -14.95 -8.22
C GLU A 35 13.70 -14.20 -9.00
N GLU A 36 14.46 -13.33 -8.33
CA GLU A 36 15.63 -12.65 -8.91
C GLU A 36 16.73 -13.66 -9.31
N GLU A 37 17.07 -14.61 -8.43
CA GLU A 37 18.03 -15.69 -8.71
C GLU A 37 17.60 -16.54 -9.92
N ILE A 38 16.31 -16.92 -10.00
CA ILE A 38 15.74 -17.68 -11.13
C ILE A 38 15.81 -16.87 -12.42
N LYS A 39 15.46 -15.59 -12.36
CA LYS A 39 15.51 -14.70 -13.54
C LYS A 39 16.94 -14.54 -14.04
N GLU A 40 17.90 -14.28 -13.15
CA GLU A 40 19.31 -14.18 -13.50
C GLU A 40 19.83 -15.47 -14.13
N TYR A 41 19.41 -16.63 -13.62
CA TYR A 41 19.75 -17.92 -14.21
C TYR A 41 19.21 -18.06 -15.65
N ILE A 42 17.93 -17.77 -15.87
CA ILE A 42 17.31 -17.84 -17.21
C ILE A 42 18.01 -16.87 -18.19
N ASP A 43 18.29 -15.64 -17.75
CA ASP A 43 19.00 -14.63 -18.52
C ASP A 43 20.44 -15.09 -18.88
N GLN A 44 21.17 -15.70 -17.93
CA GLN A 44 22.52 -16.25 -18.17
C GLN A 44 22.51 -17.40 -19.19
N GLN A 45 21.47 -18.24 -19.17
CA GLN A 45 21.30 -19.32 -20.15
C GLN A 45 20.81 -18.81 -21.51
N LYS A 46 20.48 -17.51 -21.64
CA LYS A 46 19.88 -16.90 -22.84
C LYS A 46 18.63 -17.65 -23.30
N GLN A 47 17.82 -18.09 -22.36
CA GLN A 47 16.55 -18.78 -22.60
C GLN A 47 15.38 -17.84 -22.26
N ASP A 48 14.22 -18.08 -22.85
CA ASP A 48 13.00 -17.31 -22.51
C ASP A 48 12.33 -17.83 -21.23
N GLY A 49 12.74 -19.01 -20.75
CA GLY A 49 12.20 -19.65 -19.56
C GLY A 49 12.81 -21.02 -19.25
N VAL A 50 12.41 -21.59 -18.11
CA VAL A 50 12.80 -22.93 -17.65
C VAL A 50 11.57 -23.74 -17.22
N LYS A 51 11.56 -25.02 -17.55
CA LYS A 51 10.56 -25.97 -17.04
C LYS A 51 11.13 -26.74 -15.85
N TYR A 52 10.32 -26.91 -14.82
CA TYR A 52 10.66 -27.69 -13.65
C TYR A 52 9.41 -28.43 -13.15
N GLU A 53 9.48 -29.76 -13.12
CA GLU A 53 8.34 -30.64 -12.81
C GLU A 53 7.09 -30.25 -13.63
N ASP A 54 5.97 -29.95 -12.97
CA ASP A 54 4.70 -29.56 -13.59
C ASP A 54 4.59 -28.05 -13.83
N SER A 55 5.69 -27.29 -13.68
CA SER A 55 5.72 -25.82 -13.76
C SER A 55 6.65 -25.29 -14.85
N SER A 56 6.32 -24.12 -15.37
CA SER A 56 7.15 -23.37 -16.32
C SER A 56 7.32 -21.94 -15.84
N PHE A 57 8.56 -21.48 -15.77
CA PHE A 57 8.94 -20.12 -15.37
C PHE A 57 9.42 -19.39 -16.61
N MET A 58 8.76 -18.29 -16.98
CA MET A 58 9.09 -17.49 -18.17
C MET A 58 9.31 -16.04 -17.78
N ILE A 59 10.25 -15.37 -18.46
CA ILE A 59 10.46 -13.94 -18.23
C ILE A 59 9.43 -13.16 -19.05
N GLU A 60 8.52 -12.49 -18.35
CA GLU A 60 7.53 -11.61 -18.99
C GLU A 60 7.92 -10.14 -18.84
N TYR A 61 8.10 -9.46 -19.96
CA TYR A 61 8.36 -8.02 -19.98
C TYR A 61 7.05 -7.25 -20.11
N LYS A 62 6.58 -6.66 -19.00
CA LYS A 62 5.41 -5.78 -18.98
C LYS A 62 5.84 -4.33 -18.81
N THR A 63 5.36 -3.45 -19.70
CA THR A 63 5.47 -2.00 -19.49
C THR A 63 4.41 -1.57 -18.49
N SER A 64 4.83 -0.96 -17.39
CA SER A 64 3.93 -0.33 -16.42
C SER A 64 4.28 1.13 -16.23
N TYR A 65 3.25 1.97 -16.06
CA TYR A 65 3.44 3.40 -15.83
C TYR A 65 3.46 3.66 -14.33
N LYS A 66 4.52 4.32 -13.86
CA LYS A 66 4.60 4.80 -12.49
C LYS A 66 3.46 5.78 -12.23
N ARG A 67 2.69 5.55 -11.16
CA ARG A 67 1.69 6.52 -10.71
C ARG A 67 2.39 7.80 -10.27
N LYS A 68 1.98 8.94 -10.82
CA LYS A 68 2.40 10.26 -10.36
C LYS A 68 2.03 10.44 -8.88
N CYS A 69 2.91 11.04 -8.10
CA CYS A 69 2.66 11.39 -6.71
C CYS A 69 1.66 12.56 -6.62
N LYS A 70 1.13 12.83 -5.42
CA LYS A 70 0.12 13.89 -5.22
C LYS A 70 0.60 15.26 -5.72
N LYS A 71 1.85 15.63 -5.41
CA LYS A 71 2.45 16.91 -5.82
C LYS A 71 2.57 17.04 -7.34
N GLU A 72 3.01 15.97 -8.00
CA GLU A 72 3.11 15.95 -9.47
C GLU A 72 1.73 16.09 -10.12
N LYS A 73 0.72 15.39 -9.60
CA LYS A 73 -0.66 15.53 -10.09
C LYS A 73 -1.20 16.94 -9.90
N GLU A 74 -0.95 17.55 -8.74
CA GLU A 74 -1.35 18.92 -8.44
C GLU A 74 -0.69 19.92 -9.39
N SER A 75 0.64 19.86 -9.55
CA SER A 75 1.36 20.76 -10.45
C SER A 75 0.90 20.63 -11.90
N ASP A 76 0.69 19.40 -12.37
CA ASP A 76 0.24 19.14 -13.74
C ASP A 76 -1.19 19.63 -13.96
N THR A 77 -2.05 19.47 -12.96
CA THR A 77 -3.43 19.95 -13.04
C THR A 77 -3.49 21.47 -13.05
N ILE A 78 -2.73 22.14 -12.17
CA ILE A 78 -2.66 23.62 -12.15
C ILE A 78 -2.11 24.15 -13.48
N ARG A 79 -1.07 23.50 -14.02
CA ARG A 79 -0.52 23.85 -15.33
C ARG A 79 -1.57 23.70 -16.43
N LEU A 80 -2.29 22.58 -16.46
CA LEU A 80 -3.38 22.36 -17.42
C LEU A 80 -4.47 23.44 -17.29
N LEU A 81 -4.87 23.81 -16.07
CA LEU A 81 -5.86 24.86 -15.84
C LEU A 81 -5.37 26.22 -16.38
N HIS A 82 -4.09 26.53 -16.19
CA HIS A 82 -3.48 27.74 -16.75
C HIS A 82 -3.43 27.70 -18.29
N ASP A 83 -3.05 26.55 -18.87
CA ASP A 83 -3.04 26.34 -20.33
C ASP A 83 -4.45 26.47 -20.94
N LEU A 84 -5.49 26.19 -20.16
CA LEU A 84 -6.90 26.40 -20.52
C LEU A 84 -7.38 27.85 -20.29
N GLY A 85 -6.50 28.78 -19.93
CA GLY A 85 -6.80 30.20 -19.76
C GLY A 85 -7.37 30.58 -18.39
N ILE A 86 -7.32 29.68 -17.40
CA ILE A 86 -7.77 29.99 -16.04
C ILE A 86 -6.63 30.75 -15.33
N SER A 87 -6.86 32.04 -15.07
CA SER A 87 -5.87 32.95 -14.47
C SER A 87 -5.47 32.56 -13.05
N ASP A 88 -6.38 31.96 -12.29
CA ASP A 88 -6.11 31.44 -10.95
C ASP A 88 -6.29 29.91 -10.87
N GLY A 89 -5.34 29.19 -11.48
CA GLY A 89 -5.34 27.73 -11.50
C GLY A 89 -5.25 27.09 -10.09
N LYS A 90 -4.70 27.78 -9.09
CA LYS A 90 -4.61 27.26 -7.72
C LYS A 90 -5.97 27.26 -7.04
N ASP A 91 -6.72 28.33 -7.15
CA ASP A 91 -8.04 28.41 -6.52
C ASP A 91 -9.08 27.57 -7.28
N ALA A 92 -8.96 27.46 -8.61
CA ALA A 92 -9.73 26.50 -9.39
C ALA A 92 -9.45 25.04 -8.95
N TYR A 93 -8.18 24.69 -8.72
CA TYR A 93 -7.81 23.36 -8.22
C TYR A 93 -8.41 23.05 -6.84
N LYS A 94 -8.35 24.00 -5.89
CA LYS A 94 -9.00 23.84 -4.58
C LYS A 94 -10.52 23.67 -4.70
N THR A 95 -11.14 24.44 -5.59
CA THR A 95 -12.59 24.34 -5.84
C THR A 95 -12.97 22.95 -6.35
N ILE A 96 -12.20 22.40 -7.30
CA ILE A 96 -12.38 21.02 -7.78
C ILE A 96 -12.26 20.02 -6.63
N GLN A 97 -11.25 20.17 -5.77
CA GLN A 97 -11.08 19.28 -4.61
C GLN A 97 -12.28 19.35 -3.65
N ASN A 98 -12.82 20.54 -3.40
CA ASN A 98 -13.95 20.72 -2.49
C ASN A 98 -15.24 20.09 -3.03
N ILE A 99 -15.48 20.16 -4.34
CA ILE A 99 -16.64 19.52 -4.99
C ILE A 99 -16.56 17.99 -4.88
N GLN A 100 -15.35 17.42 -4.83
CA GLN A 100 -15.16 15.97 -4.68
C GLN A 100 -15.39 15.46 -3.26
N VAL A 101 -15.51 16.35 -2.27
CA VAL A 101 -15.81 15.95 -0.88
C VAL A 101 -17.30 15.59 -0.80
N GLY A 102 -17.57 14.29 -0.61
CA GLY A 102 -18.93 13.79 -0.41
C GLY A 102 -19.53 14.19 0.94
N GLU A 103 -20.75 13.72 1.21
CA GLU A 103 -21.45 14.01 2.46
C GLU A 103 -20.68 13.48 3.68
N PRO A 104 -20.68 14.22 4.80
CA PRO A 104 -20.05 13.76 6.03
C PRO A 104 -20.77 12.51 6.55
N VAL A 105 -20.02 11.43 6.75
CA VAL A 105 -20.53 10.19 7.36
C VAL A 105 -19.93 10.05 8.75
N GLU A 106 -20.79 9.96 9.77
CA GLU A 106 -20.36 9.69 11.15
C GLU A 106 -19.91 8.23 11.29
N ILE A 107 -18.62 8.03 11.55
CA ILE A 107 -18.04 6.71 11.77
C ILE A 107 -17.56 6.64 13.23
N SER A 108 -18.15 5.75 14.02
CA SER A 108 -17.69 5.47 15.37
C SER A 108 -16.48 4.53 15.36
N LYS A 109 -15.46 4.83 16.17
CA LYS A 109 -14.25 4.01 16.29
C LYS A 109 -13.93 3.76 17.75
N LEU A 110 -13.60 2.51 18.09
CA LEU A 110 -13.10 2.17 19.41
C LEU A 110 -11.73 2.82 19.66
N LYS A 111 -11.67 3.76 20.61
CA LYS A 111 -10.43 4.40 21.08
C LYS A 111 -9.96 3.73 22.38
N VAL A 112 -8.76 3.14 22.35
CA VAL A 112 -8.15 2.53 23.55
C VAL A 112 -7.20 3.53 24.19
N ILE A 113 -7.47 3.92 25.44
CA ILE A 113 -6.65 4.84 26.24
C ILE A 113 -5.97 4.01 27.35
N LYS A 114 -4.65 4.07 27.46
CA LYS A 114 -3.89 3.40 28.54
C LYS A 114 -3.66 4.38 29.68
N TYR A 115 -4.15 4.07 30.88
CA TYR A 115 -3.82 4.82 32.09
C TYR A 115 -2.50 4.30 32.68
N LYS A 116 -1.60 5.20 33.07
CA LYS A 116 -0.41 4.82 33.87
C LYS A 116 -0.86 4.62 35.31
N SER A 117 -0.53 3.47 35.90
CA SER A 117 -0.57 3.30 37.36
C SER A 117 0.39 4.32 37.99
N LYS A 118 -0.12 5.19 38.86
CA LYS A 118 0.73 5.84 39.85
C LYS A 118 1.05 4.77 40.89
N ASN A 119 2.26 4.22 40.86
CA ASN A 119 2.71 3.38 41.96
C ASN A 119 2.84 4.29 43.20
N SER A 120 2.03 4.00 44.22
CA SER A 120 2.33 4.33 45.62
C SER A 120 3.16 3.21 46.23
#